data_AF-A0A2E1AMD7-F1
#
_entry.id   AF-A0A2E1AMD7-F1
#
_cell.length_a   1.000
_cell.length_b   1.000
_cell.length_c   1.000
_cell.angle_alpha   90.00
_cell.angle_beta   90.00
_cell.angle_gamma   90.00
#
_symmetry.space_group_name_H-M   'P 1'
#
loop_
_entity.id
_entity.type
_entity.pdbx_description
1 polymer ?
#
loop_
_entity_poly.entity_id
_entity_poly.type
_entity_poly.pdbx_seq_one_letter_code
_entity_poly.pdbx_strand_id
1 'polypeptide(L)'
;MNISKSALQNPSALANHLQKRIALLHQLEQGLRGHAFDWGNSAGAVWRKQLKDEFGIELVTETGAAKAGHRIKKRAQPVGRMYFKAPISKYADLYVLNVQTEPK
;
A
#
# COMPACT_ATOMS: atom_id res chain seq x y z
N MET A 1 10.19 -0.83 -12.34
CA MET A 1 9.58 -0.73 -13.68
C MET A 1 10.27 0.42 -14.40
N ASN A 2 11.03 0.16 -15.47
CA ASN A 2 11.70 1.21 -16.25
C ASN A 2 10.66 1.91 -17.11
N ILE A 3 10.45 3.20 -16.90
CA ILE A 3 9.66 4.03 -17.81
C ILE A 3 10.43 4.05 -19.13
N SER A 4 9.85 3.52 -20.21
CA SER A 4 10.45 3.60 -21.55
C SER A 4 10.74 5.06 -21.87
N LYS A 5 11.95 5.39 -22.36
CA LYS A 5 12.37 6.77 -22.68
C LYS A 5 11.35 7.52 -23.56
N SER A 6 10.55 6.81 -24.35
CA SER A 6 9.46 7.35 -25.18
C SER A 6 8.26 7.88 -24.39
N ALA A 7 7.94 7.33 -23.21
CA ALA A 7 6.81 7.81 -22.39
C ALA A 7 7.11 9.13 -21.66
N LEU A 8 8.39 9.45 -21.44
CA LEU A 8 8.84 10.72 -20.87
C LEU A 8 8.79 11.88 -21.88
N GLN A 9 8.60 11.60 -23.16
CA GLN A 9 8.52 12.61 -24.23
C GLN A 9 7.08 13.07 -24.51
N ASN A 10 6.06 12.45 -23.89
CA ASN A 10 4.67 12.87 -23.98
C ASN A 10 4.24 13.51 -22.65
N PRO A 11 4.05 14.84 -22.60
CA PRO A 11 3.68 15.56 -21.37
C PRO A 11 2.41 15.00 -20.71
N SER A 12 1.42 14.60 -21.49
CA SER A 12 0.16 14.05 -20.97
C SER A 12 0.35 12.68 -20.33
N ALA A 13 1.23 11.84 -20.88
CA ALA A 13 1.54 10.53 -20.29
C ALA A 13 2.28 10.67 -18.96
N LEU A 14 3.25 11.60 -18.89
CA LEU A 14 3.96 11.92 -17.65
C LEU A 14 3.00 12.50 -16.59
N ALA A 15 2.14 13.45 -16.97
CA ALA A 15 1.16 14.03 -16.06
C ALA A 15 0.22 12.96 -15.48
N ASN A 16 -0.31 12.07 -16.32
CA ASN A 16 -1.15 10.96 -15.87
C ASN A 16 -0.42 10.01 -14.92
N HIS A 17 0.87 9.75 -15.18
CA HIS A 17 1.70 8.91 -14.32
C HIS A 17 1.93 9.54 -12.95
N LEU A 18 2.25 10.84 -12.91
CA LEU A 18 2.40 11.61 -11.67
C LEU A 18 1.09 11.69 -10.89
N GLN A 19 -0.04 11.94 -11.57
CA GLN A 19 -1.34 12.05 -10.93
C GLN A 19 -1.75 10.74 -10.23
N LYS A 20 -1.47 9.58 -10.84
CA LYS A 20 -1.71 8.28 -10.20
C LYS A 20 -0.87 8.09 -8.94
N ARG A 21 0.39 8.53 -8.94
CA ARG A 21 1.27 8.47 -7.76
C ARG A 21 0.79 9.39 -6.65
N ILE A 22 0.42 10.62 -6.99
CA ILE A 22 -0.15 11.58 -6.04
C ILE A 22 -1.41 11.01 -5.41
N ALA A 23 -2.31 10.45 -6.22
CA ALA A 23 -3.54 9.83 -5.71
C ALA A 23 -3.25 8.66 -4.75
N LEU A 24 -2.27 7.81 -5.07
CA LEU A 24 -1.87 6.69 -4.21
C LEU A 24 -1.29 7.16 -2.86
N LEU A 25 -0.39 8.15 -2.89
CA LEU A 25 0.18 8.71 -1.66
C LEU A 25 -0.87 9.45 -0.83
N HIS A 26 -1.75 10.21 -1.47
CA HIS A 26 -2.86 10.88 -0.80
C HIS A 26 -3.80 9.85 -0.13
N GLN A 27 -4.10 8.75 -0.80
CA GLN A 27 -4.91 7.68 -0.21
C GLN A 27 -4.25 7.07 1.04
N LEU A 28 -2.93 6.87 1.01
CA LEU A 28 -2.18 6.41 2.17
C LEU A 28 -2.18 7.44 3.31
N GLU A 29 -1.98 8.72 2.99
CA GLU A 29 -2.05 9.83 3.96
C GLU A 29 -3.42 9.87 4.66
N GLN A 30 -4.50 9.75 3.90
CA GLN A 30 -5.86 9.68 4.44
C GLN A 30 -6.03 8.45 5.35
N GLY A 31 -5.51 7.29 4.94
CA GLY A 31 -5.49 6.08 5.76
C GLY A 31 -4.78 6.27 7.10
N LEU A 32 -3.62 6.92 7.10
CA LEU A 32 -2.86 7.24 8.31
C LEU A 32 -3.60 8.22 9.24
N ARG A 33 -4.49 9.06 8.69
CA ARG A 33 -5.39 9.95 9.43
C ARG A 33 -6.68 9.28 9.91
N GLY A 34 -6.82 7.96 9.70
CA GLY A 34 -7.99 7.19 10.12
C GLY A 34 -9.08 7.02 9.06
N HIS A 35 -8.86 7.53 7.84
CA HIS A 35 -9.76 7.31 6.70
C HIS A 35 -9.29 6.10 5.89
N ALA A 36 -9.51 4.91 6.44
CA ALA A 36 -9.07 3.66 5.83
C ALA A 36 -9.66 3.48 4.41
N PHE A 37 -8.80 3.06 3.47
CA PHE A 37 -9.22 2.71 2.12
C PHE A 37 -9.55 1.23 1.98
N ASP A 38 -10.32 0.87 0.95
CA ASP A 38 -10.59 -0.53 0.59
C ASP A 38 -10.04 -0.85 -0.81
N TRP A 39 -9.17 -1.85 -0.89
CA TRP A 39 -8.61 -2.33 -2.15
C TRP A 39 -9.10 -3.73 -2.50
N GLY A 40 -9.51 -3.93 -3.75
CA GLY A 40 -9.72 -5.26 -4.30
C GLY A 40 -8.39 -6.02 -4.48
N ASN A 41 -8.45 -7.34 -4.63
CA ASN A 41 -7.26 -8.20 -4.69
C ASN A 41 -6.24 -7.77 -5.77
N SER A 42 -6.69 -7.61 -7.01
CA SER A 42 -5.78 -7.34 -8.14
C SER A 42 -5.17 -5.94 -8.05
N ALA A 43 -5.99 -4.92 -7.83
CA ALA A 43 -5.52 -3.54 -7.72
C ALA A 43 -4.64 -3.34 -6.48
N GLY A 44 -5.06 -3.90 -5.34
CA GLY A 44 -4.31 -3.81 -4.08
C GLY A 44 -2.93 -4.46 -4.16
N ALA A 45 -2.78 -5.58 -4.87
CA ALA A 45 -1.47 -6.20 -5.06
C ALA A 45 -0.52 -5.31 -5.85
N VAL A 46 -1.01 -4.67 -6.91
CA VAL A 46 -0.23 -3.73 -7.74
C VAL A 46 0.17 -2.50 -6.92
N TRP A 47 -0.77 -1.89 -6.19
CA TRP A 47 -0.50 -0.69 -5.40
C TRP A 47 0.40 -0.95 -4.20
N ARG A 48 0.26 -2.09 -3.50
CA ARG A 48 1.20 -2.50 -2.44
C ARG A 48 2.61 -2.67 -2.98
N LYS A 49 2.76 -3.33 -4.14
CA LYS A 49 4.06 -3.47 -4.79
C LYS A 49 4.63 -2.11 -5.19
N GLN A 50 3.81 -1.24 -5.76
CA GLN A 50 4.26 0.10 -6.16
C GLN A 50 4.70 0.95 -4.96
N LEU A 51 3.97 0.92 -3.84
CA LEU A 51 4.37 1.59 -2.60
C LEU A 51 5.73 1.10 -2.09
N LYS A 52 5.97 -0.22 -2.13
CA LYS A 52 7.23 -0.81 -1.72
C LYS A 52 8.37 -0.44 -2.67
N ASP A 53 8.18 -0.67 -3.96
CA ASP A 53 9.24 -0.55 -4.97
C ASP A 53 9.62 0.92 -5.25
N GLU A 54 8.66 1.85 -5.21
CA GLU A 54 8.90 3.26 -5.57
C GLU A 54 9.10 4.18 -4.35
N PHE A 55 8.48 3.86 -3.21
CA PHE A 55 8.50 4.74 -2.02
C PHE A 55 9.12 4.08 -0.78
N GLY A 56 9.50 2.81 -0.85
CA GLY A 56 10.02 2.07 0.31
C GLY A 56 8.96 1.83 1.39
N ILE A 57 7.68 1.97 1.07
CA ILE A 57 6.56 1.83 2.02
C ILE A 57 6.00 0.42 1.91
N GLU A 58 6.25 -0.39 2.92
CA GLU A 58 5.75 -1.76 2.97
C GLU A 58 4.46 -1.85 3.78
N LEU A 59 3.36 -2.21 3.10
CA LEU A 59 2.08 -2.52 3.75
C LEU A 59 1.99 -4.00 4.07
N VAL A 60 1.71 -4.33 5.32
CA VAL A 60 1.60 -5.70 5.84
C VAL A 60 0.25 -5.92 6.51
N THR A 61 -0.24 -7.16 6.44
CA THR A 61 -1.31 -7.61 7.32
C THR A 61 -0.75 -7.91 8.71
N GLU A 62 -1.60 -8.08 9.72
CA GLU A 62 -1.17 -8.53 11.05
C GLU A 62 -0.37 -9.84 10.99
N THR A 63 -0.86 -10.82 10.22
CA THR A 63 -0.15 -12.09 9.99
C THR A 63 1.15 -11.89 9.23
N GLY A 64 1.22 -10.94 8.30
CA GLY A 64 2.44 -10.57 7.58
C GLY A 64 3.48 -9.94 8.51
N ALA A 65 3.05 -9.02 9.38
CA ALA A 65 3.91 -8.41 10.39
C ALA A 65 4.46 -9.47 11.35
N ALA A 66 3.61 -10.39 11.82
CA ALA A 66 4.02 -11.49 12.68
C ALA A 66 5.08 -12.40 12.04
N LYS A 67 4.94 -12.71 10.74
CA LYS A 67 5.94 -13.47 9.96
C LYS A 67 7.25 -12.71 9.78
N ALA A 68 7.20 -11.40 9.71
CA ALA A 68 8.38 -10.54 9.63
C ALA A 68 9.06 -10.31 11.00
N GLY A 69 8.59 -10.93 12.08
CA GLY A 69 9.15 -10.71 13.43
C GLY A 69 8.67 -9.43 14.11
N HIS A 70 7.60 -8.81 13.61
CA HIS A 70 7.00 -7.61 14.19
C HIS A 70 5.63 -7.91 14.80
N ARG A 71 5.17 -7.00 15.67
CA ARG A 71 3.79 -6.90 16.15
C ARG A 71 3.21 -5.52 15.83
N ILE A 72 1.89 -5.43 15.70
CA ILE A 72 1.21 -4.14 15.50
C ILE A 72 1.28 -3.33 16.80
N LYS A 73 1.63 -2.05 16.72
CA LYS A 73 1.66 -1.15 17.89
C LYS A 73 0.28 -1.04 18.53
N LYS A 74 0.24 -0.88 19.85
CA LYS A 74 -1.02 -0.77 20.61
C LYS A 74 -1.86 0.39 20.05
N ARG A 75 -3.14 0.12 19.75
CA ARG A 75 -4.12 1.08 19.18
C ARG A 75 -3.82 1.60 17.77
N ALA A 76 -2.85 1.03 17.05
CA ALA A 76 -2.64 1.40 15.65
C ALA A 76 -3.89 1.08 14.84
N GLN A 77 -4.39 2.08 14.10
CA GLN A 77 -5.51 1.92 13.18
C GLN A 77 -4.98 1.44 11.82
N PRO A 78 -5.69 0.55 11.12
CA PRO A 78 -5.29 0.15 9.78
C PRO A 78 -5.35 1.34 8.82
N VAL A 79 -4.34 1.45 7.94
CA VAL A 79 -4.36 2.48 6.88
C VAL A 79 -5.34 2.14 5.77
N GLY A 80 -5.71 0.86 5.66
CA GLY A 80 -6.68 0.38 4.69
C GLY A 80 -6.90 -1.11 4.86
N ARG A 81 -7.73 -1.67 3.99
CA ARG A 81 -8.06 -3.08 3.92
C ARG A 81 -7.89 -3.57 2.51
N MET A 82 -7.48 -4.82 2.36
CA MET A 82 -7.34 -5.46 1.06
C MET A 82 -8.11 -6.78 1.04
N TYR A 83 -8.92 -6.99 0.00
CA TYR A 83 -9.56 -8.28 -0.22
C TYR A 83 -8.54 -9.30 -0.72
N PHE A 84 -8.35 -10.38 0.02
CA PHE A 84 -7.56 -11.52 -0.40
C PHE A 84 -8.50 -12.58 -0.99
N LYS A 85 -8.24 -13.01 -2.24
CA LYS A 85 -9.02 -14.06 -2.91
C LYS A 85 -8.87 -15.41 -2.19
N ALA A 86 -9.56 -16.44 -2.68
CA ALA A 86 -9.47 -17.82 -2.20
C ALA A 86 -8.02 -18.26 -1.87
N PRO A 87 -7.82 -19.04 -0.79
CA PRO A 87 -8.84 -19.69 0.04
C PRO A 87 -9.44 -18.80 1.14
N ILE A 88 -8.90 -17.60 1.35
CA ILE A 88 -9.25 -16.77 2.50
C ILE A 88 -10.53 -15.96 2.24
N SER A 89 -10.69 -15.45 1.00
CA SER A 89 -11.88 -14.71 0.54
C SER A 89 -12.37 -13.64 1.52
N LYS A 90 -11.44 -12.86 2.10
CA LYS A 90 -11.77 -11.85 3.12
C LYS A 90 -10.94 -10.58 2.95
N TYR A 91 -11.51 -9.47 3.41
CA TYR A 91 -10.74 -8.26 3.66
C TYR A 91 -9.82 -8.48 4.87
N ALA A 92 -8.56 -8.13 4.73
CA ALA A 92 -7.63 -8.06 5.84
C ALA A 92 -7.05 -6.64 5.94
N ASP A 93 -6.88 -6.22 7.18
CA ASP A 93 -6.32 -4.93 7.54
C ASP A 93 -4.86 -4.82 7.10
N LEU A 94 -4.50 -3.63 6.63
CA LEU A 94 -3.16 -3.26 6.23
C LEU A 94 -2.59 -2.21 7.19
N TYR A 95 -1.33 -2.41 7.54
CA TYR A 95 -0.54 -1.56 8.40
C TYR A 95 0.79 -1.23 7.72
N VAL A 96 1.34 -0.05 7.97
CA VAL A 96 2.67 0.33 7.49
C VAL A 96 3.73 -0.31 8.37
N LEU A 97 4.53 -1.20 7.80
CA LEU A 97 5.66 -1.85 8.48
C LEU A 97 6.67 -0.79 8.97
N ASN A 98 7.25 -0.99 10.15
CA ASN A 98 8.19 -0.09 10.84
C ASN A 98 7.60 1.24 11.34
N VAL A 99 6.45 1.68 10.82
CA VAL A 99 5.75 2.88 11.31
C VAL A 99 4.69 2.50 12.34
N GLN A 100 3.80 1.58 11.98
CA GLN A 100 2.69 1.11 12.82
C GLN A 100 2.99 -0.24 13.48
N THR A 101 4.18 -0.79 13.25
CA THR A 101 4.65 -2.04 13.83
C THR A 101 5.91 -1.81 14.66
N GLU A 102 6.19 -2.74 15.56
CA GLU A 102 7.41 -2.77 16.38
C GLU A 102 7.96 -4.20 16.40
N PRO A 103 9.28 -4.40 16.56
CA PRO A 103 9.86 -5.72 16.73
C PRO A 103 9.21 -6.47 17.90
N LYS A 104 9.04 -7.78 17.76
CA LYS A 104 8.57 -8.64 18.85
C LYS A 104 9.62 -8.84 19.93
#